data_AF-A0A6B1GL30-F1
#
_entry.id   AF-A0A6B1GL30-F1
#
_cell.length_a   1.000
_cell.length_b   1.000
_cell.length_c   1.000
_cell.angle_alpha   90.00
_cell.angle_beta   90.00
_cell.angle_gamma   90.00
#
_symmetry.space_group_name_H-M   'P 1'
#
loop_
_entity.id
_entity.type
_entity.pdbx_description
1 polymer ?
#
loop_
_entity_poly.entity_id
_entity_poly.type
_entity_poly.pdbx_seq_one_letter_code
_entity_poly.pdbx_strand_id
1 'polypeptide(L)'
;DAWSDIDAVVAALQDPSEAGLAALAEIVDLDRFLTFWALEVLLGHWDGYTGNRNNYRFYREPGGRFVFMPWGVDEAFHLKDDPNPFDNISNPPPSVLALTAIPSRLYGDEEWRGRYVARLKELLDTVWNEDDLLASADELAAIVRQHSLPEHRAAAAADAERVRQVILKRRAEILDDLTPQPPEWPAPDQPVAASDGLEAGHVGLRFKTSWGSNKSADPLSAGEISYLAVDGEELPADDLGVVVGHASAEETAGFGIEEAASLAVISVQPDGSVEGLTVVLPIARLTGGVTLVIGEDRIAGGVWSIPAGGATLDSFTPFSAGVLTLAEASSEQGATVSGSFSGAWGGIPPPQPREDAAGTAVAASDVGLVINEIAAQGDPLDWFELYNSSDAHLALANFVVADDLADPGKRVAFPSDLVIPPGGYVQIQLDKDGWPGYALGRDEELGIWTAGGTLVAEVDWDEGEADEGTSYARVPDVTGDFQTVGNPTPGAANRPGN
;
A
#
# COMPACT_ATOMS: atom_id res chain seq x y z
N ASP A 1 9.12 7.71 -30.24
CA ASP A 1 8.51 7.85 -28.90
C ASP A 1 9.08 6.79 -27.97
N ALA A 2 9.32 7.13 -26.71
CA ALA A 2 10.01 6.25 -25.76
C ALA A 2 9.24 4.95 -25.43
N TRP A 3 8.00 4.82 -25.92
CA TRP A 3 7.09 3.71 -25.63
C TRP A 3 6.67 2.88 -26.85
N SER A 4 7.11 3.24 -28.06
CA SER A 4 6.63 2.60 -29.30
C SER A 4 6.87 1.09 -29.35
N ASP A 5 7.92 0.62 -28.67
CA ASP A 5 8.26 -0.80 -28.59
C ASP A 5 7.32 -1.57 -27.66
N ILE A 6 6.80 -0.93 -26.61
CA ILE A 6 5.79 -1.50 -25.70
C ILE A 6 4.42 -1.49 -26.39
N ASP A 7 4.08 -0.43 -27.13
CA ASP A 7 2.83 -0.37 -27.92
C ASP A 7 2.75 -1.54 -28.91
N ALA A 8 3.88 -1.93 -29.51
CA ALA A 8 3.95 -3.07 -30.41
C ALA A 8 3.66 -4.41 -29.70
N VAL A 9 4.11 -4.57 -28.44
CA VAL A 9 3.78 -5.74 -27.61
C VAL A 9 2.28 -5.77 -27.31
N VAL A 10 1.71 -4.63 -26.91
CA VAL A 10 0.27 -4.50 -26.62
C VAL A 10 -0.56 -4.81 -27.86
N ALA A 11 -0.20 -4.25 -29.02
CA ALA A 11 -0.90 -4.50 -30.28
C ALA A 11 -0.85 -5.98 -30.68
N ALA A 12 0.30 -6.64 -30.51
CA ALA A 12 0.44 -8.07 -30.79
C ALA A 12 -0.42 -8.94 -29.85
N LEU A 13 -0.54 -8.56 -28.57
CA LEU A 13 -1.40 -9.24 -27.60
C LEU A 13 -2.90 -9.00 -27.85
N GLN A 14 -3.27 -7.84 -28.39
CA GLN A 14 -4.66 -7.51 -28.75
C GLN A 14 -5.14 -8.23 -30.02
N ASP A 15 -4.23 -8.70 -30.87
CA ASP A 15 -4.58 -9.56 -32.01
C ASP A 15 -4.73 -11.02 -31.55
N PRO A 16 -5.96 -11.57 -31.51
CA PRO A 16 -6.19 -12.93 -31.01
C PRO A 16 -5.76 -14.01 -32.00
N SER A 17 -5.36 -13.65 -33.23
CA SER A 17 -4.98 -14.61 -34.27
C SER A 17 -3.58 -15.20 -34.07
N GLU A 18 -3.21 -16.19 -34.88
CA GLU A 18 -1.84 -16.71 -34.97
C GLU A 18 -0.84 -15.62 -35.39
N ALA A 19 -1.29 -14.62 -36.17
CA ALA A 19 -0.42 -13.51 -36.59
C ALA A 19 -0.02 -12.63 -35.40
N GLY A 20 -0.91 -12.42 -34.42
CA GLY A 20 -0.60 -11.72 -33.18
C GLY A 20 0.48 -12.44 -32.36
N LEU A 21 0.36 -13.76 -32.19
CA LEU A 21 1.40 -14.58 -31.52
C LEU A 21 2.73 -14.53 -32.26
N ALA A 22 2.72 -14.63 -33.59
CA ALA A 22 3.92 -14.53 -34.40
C ALA A 22 4.59 -13.16 -34.22
N ALA A 23 3.82 -12.07 -34.25
CA ALA A 23 4.32 -10.72 -34.00
C ALA A 23 4.89 -10.59 -32.58
N LEU A 24 4.22 -11.16 -31.57
CA LEU A 24 4.70 -11.16 -30.19
C LEU A 24 6.06 -11.87 -30.08
N ALA A 25 6.25 -13.00 -30.77
CA ALA A 25 7.50 -13.78 -30.76
C ALA A 25 8.70 -13.07 -31.44
N GLU A 26 8.41 -12.14 -32.35
CA GLU A 26 9.43 -11.29 -32.98
C GLU A 26 9.88 -10.14 -32.08
N ILE A 27 9.02 -9.69 -31.15
CA ILE A 27 9.27 -8.55 -30.28
C ILE A 27 9.76 -8.98 -28.89
N VAL A 28 9.25 -10.11 -28.37
CA VAL A 28 9.56 -10.67 -27.05
C VAL A 28 10.26 -12.02 -27.23
N ASP A 29 11.31 -12.26 -26.46
CA ASP A 29 11.96 -13.57 -26.44
C ASP A 29 11.10 -14.58 -25.67
N LEU A 30 10.15 -15.18 -26.38
CA LEU A 30 9.18 -16.10 -25.77
C LEU A 30 9.84 -17.37 -25.25
N ASP A 31 10.97 -17.81 -25.80
CA ASP A 31 11.69 -18.99 -25.29
C ASP A 31 12.30 -18.72 -23.91
N ARG A 32 12.92 -17.54 -23.72
CA ARG A 32 13.37 -17.09 -22.40
C ARG A 32 12.19 -16.83 -21.47
N PHE A 33 11.08 -16.32 -21.98
CA PHE A 33 9.87 -16.13 -21.19
C PHE A 33 9.30 -17.45 -20.66
N LEU A 34 9.29 -18.53 -21.44
CA LEU A 34 8.86 -19.85 -20.96
C LEU A 34 9.72 -20.35 -19.79
N THR A 35 11.03 -20.08 -19.80
CA THR A 35 11.91 -20.38 -18.65
C THR A 35 11.56 -19.51 -17.45
N PHE A 36 11.42 -18.20 -17.65
CA PHE A 36 11.05 -17.26 -16.58
C PHE A 36 9.75 -17.69 -15.90
N TRP A 37 8.70 -17.95 -16.70
CA TRP A 37 7.40 -18.38 -16.22
C TRP A 37 7.46 -19.71 -15.46
N ALA A 38 8.11 -20.73 -16.06
CA ALA A 38 8.26 -22.02 -15.39
C ALA A 38 9.02 -21.90 -14.06
N LEU A 39 10.03 -21.02 -13.96
CA LEU A 39 10.74 -20.79 -12.70
C LEU A 39 9.87 -20.10 -11.65
N GLU A 40 9.05 -19.10 -12.02
CA GLU A 40 8.09 -18.50 -11.08
C GLU A 40 7.14 -19.56 -10.51
N VAL A 41 6.65 -20.47 -11.35
CA VAL A 41 5.80 -21.60 -10.91
C VAL A 41 6.55 -22.59 -10.01
N LEU A 42 7.77 -23.01 -10.37
CA LEU A 42 8.54 -23.94 -9.54
C LEU A 42 8.88 -23.35 -8.18
N LEU A 43 9.19 -22.06 -8.13
CA LEU A 43 9.41 -21.34 -6.88
C LEU A 43 8.11 -21.09 -6.12
N GLY A 44 6.93 -21.20 -6.74
CA GLY A 44 5.67 -20.76 -6.15
C GLY A 44 5.71 -19.27 -5.83
N HIS A 45 6.27 -18.49 -6.75
CA HIS A 45 6.36 -17.04 -6.63
C HIS A 45 5.07 -16.42 -7.17
N TRP A 46 4.09 -16.24 -6.29
CA TRP A 46 2.77 -15.73 -6.64
C TRP A 46 2.80 -14.23 -6.96
N ASP A 47 3.66 -13.45 -6.28
CA ASP A 47 3.76 -12.00 -6.49
C ASP A 47 4.67 -11.61 -7.67
N GLY A 48 4.94 -12.56 -8.58
CA GLY A 48 5.70 -12.33 -9.80
C GLY A 48 4.86 -11.74 -10.94
N TYR A 49 5.44 -11.69 -12.14
CA TYR A 49 4.71 -11.22 -13.31
C TYR A 49 3.57 -12.16 -13.68
N THR A 50 3.77 -13.47 -13.55
CA THR A 50 2.79 -14.45 -14.03
C THR A 50 1.64 -14.70 -13.05
N GLY A 51 1.88 -14.43 -11.76
CA GLY A 51 0.91 -14.56 -10.68
C GLY A 51 0.23 -13.27 -10.23
N ASN A 52 0.85 -12.08 -10.33
CA ASN A 52 0.17 -10.84 -9.92
C ASN A 52 0.27 -9.72 -10.94
N ARG A 53 1.50 -9.33 -11.33
CA ARG A 53 1.94 -8.16 -12.15
C ARG A 53 3.12 -7.43 -11.50
N ASN A 54 3.77 -8.03 -10.50
CA ASN A 54 4.82 -7.39 -9.71
C ASN A 54 6.18 -8.11 -9.89
N ASN A 55 7.25 -7.60 -9.27
CA ASN A 55 8.53 -8.31 -9.10
C ASN A 55 9.24 -8.79 -10.37
N TYR A 56 9.21 -7.94 -11.41
CA TYR A 56 9.95 -8.20 -12.65
C TYR A 56 10.54 -6.93 -13.26
N ARG A 57 11.43 -7.13 -14.23
CA ARG A 57 11.84 -6.12 -15.21
C ARG A 57 11.57 -6.65 -16.61
N PHE A 58 11.04 -5.78 -17.46
CA PHE A 58 10.82 -6.06 -18.87
C PHE A 58 11.78 -5.20 -19.69
N TYR A 59 12.86 -5.82 -20.16
CA TYR A 59 14.01 -5.10 -20.69
C TYR A 59 14.18 -5.35 -22.18
N ARG A 60 14.30 -4.27 -22.96
CA ARG A 60 14.63 -4.35 -24.39
C ARG A 60 16.14 -4.50 -24.56
N GLU A 61 16.60 -5.67 -24.99
CA GLU A 61 18.01 -5.83 -25.34
C GLU A 61 18.39 -4.89 -26.51
N PRO A 62 19.57 -4.24 -26.49
CA PRO A 62 20.00 -3.37 -27.57
C PRO A 62 20.01 -4.11 -28.92
N GLY A 63 19.11 -3.72 -29.84
CA GLY A 63 18.94 -4.39 -31.13
C GLY A 63 18.33 -5.78 -31.07
N GLY A 64 17.85 -6.22 -29.89
CA GLY A 64 17.28 -7.54 -29.64
C GLY A 64 15.77 -7.49 -29.36
N ARG A 65 15.28 -8.56 -28.73
CA ARG A 65 13.91 -8.69 -28.24
C ARG A 65 13.80 -8.22 -26.81
N PHE A 66 12.58 -8.05 -26.31
CA PHE A 66 12.35 -7.91 -24.88
C PHE A 66 12.60 -9.22 -24.15
N VAL A 67 13.15 -9.11 -22.94
CA VAL A 67 13.38 -10.22 -22.03
C VAL A 67 12.81 -9.89 -20.64
N PHE A 68 12.33 -10.93 -19.96
CA PHE A 68 11.91 -10.84 -18.57
C PHE A 68 13.07 -11.16 -17.64
N MET A 69 13.22 -10.38 -16.58
CA MET A 69 14.18 -10.61 -15.52
C MET A 69 13.44 -10.61 -14.17
N PRO A 70 13.64 -11.64 -13.32
CA PRO A 70 13.03 -11.67 -12.00
C PRO A 70 13.67 -10.60 -11.10
N TRP A 71 12.88 -10.05 -10.18
CA TRP A 71 13.33 -9.05 -9.22
C TRP A 71 12.48 -9.11 -7.95
N GLY A 72 13.04 -9.09 -6.75
CA GLY A 72 12.21 -9.10 -5.53
C GLY A 72 11.50 -10.43 -5.29
N VAL A 73 12.25 -11.53 -5.31
CA VAL A 73 11.74 -12.91 -5.19
C VAL A 73 11.66 -13.34 -3.73
N ASP A 74 11.29 -12.43 -2.83
CA ASP A 74 11.19 -12.68 -1.39
C ASP A 74 9.88 -13.39 -0.99
N GLU A 75 8.77 -13.09 -1.69
CA GLU A 75 7.49 -13.83 -1.57
C GLU A 75 7.49 -15.05 -2.51
N ALA A 76 8.35 -16.01 -2.17
CA ALA A 76 8.52 -17.27 -2.89
C ALA A 76 8.57 -18.47 -1.93
N PHE A 77 8.61 -19.66 -2.51
CA PHE A 77 8.55 -20.95 -1.83
C PHE A 77 7.20 -21.19 -1.14
N HIS A 78 6.09 -20.94 -1.83
CA HIS A 78 4.73 -21.24 -1.34
C HIS A 78 4.17 -22.51 -1.97
N LEU A 79 3.64 -23.43 -1.15
CA LEU A 79 2.90 -24.59 -1.67
C LEU A 79 1.45 -24.20 -1.94
N LYS A 80 0.70 -25.03 -2.67
CA LYS A 80 -0.75 -24.78 -2.91
C LYS A 80 -1.59 -24.54 -1.64
N ASP A 81 -1.18 -25.11 -0.50
CA ASP A 81 -1.92 -25.00 0.77
C ASP A 81 -1.51 -23.73 1.57
N ASP A 82 -0.66 -22.89 0.98
CA ASP A 82 -0.21 -21.60 1.51
C ASP A 82 -0.90 -20.48 0.69
N PRO A 83 -2.09 -20.04 1.11
CA PRO A 83 -2.93 -19.15 0.30
C PRO A 83 -2.30 -17.76 0.18
N ASN A 84 -2.24 -17.23 -1.04
CA ASN A 84 -1.81 -15.85 -1.26
C ASN A 84 -2.89 -14.88 -0.70
N PRO A 85 -2.50 -13.85 0.06
CA PRO A 85 -3.42 -12.85 0.64
C PRO A 85 -4.24 -12.04 -0.39
N PHE A 86 -3.87 -12.09 -1.67
CA PHE A 86 -4.48 -11.34 -2.78
C PHE A 86 -4.97 -12.23 -3.93
N ASP A 87 -5.22 -13.51 -3.66
CA ASP A 87 -5.65 -14.45 -4.69
C ASP A 87 -7.05 -14.09 -5.24
N ASN A 88 -7.08 -13.53 -6.46
CA ASN A 88 -8.29 -13.34 -7.27
C ASN A 88 -8.75 -14.64 -7.97
N ILE A 89 -8.05 -15.75 -7.71
CA ILE A 89 -8.40 -17.10 -8.14
C ILE A 89 -8.31 -17.97 -6.88
N SER A 90 -9.44 -18.46 -6.40
CA SER A 90 -9.47 -19.35 -5.24
C SER A 90 -8.73 -20.65 -5.56
N ASN A 91 -7.57 -20.86 -4.94
CA ASN A 91 -6.74 -22.07 -5.04
C ASN A 91 -6.32 -22.42 -6.50
N PRO A 92 -5.44 -21.60 -7.12
CA PRO A 92 -5.02 -21.82 -8.51
C PRO A 92 -4.29 -23.17 -8.66
N PRO A 93 -4.34 -23.80 -9.86
CA PRO A 93 -3.57 -25.02 -10.11
C PRO A 93 -2.07 -24.79 -9.88
N PRO A 94 -1.38 -25.59 -9.06
CA PRO A 94 0.01 -25.33 -8.69
C PRO A 94 1.01 -25.38 -9.85
N SER A 95 0.67 -26.01 -10.98
CA SER A 95 1.54 -26.10 -12.15
C SER A 95 1.41 -24.94 -13.14
N VAL A 96 0.55 -23.96 -12.87
CA VAL A 96 0.28 -22.86 -13.80
C VAL A 96 0.08 -21.56 -13.01
N LEU A 97 0.66 -20.46 -13.51
CA LEU A 97 0.31 -19.10 -13.12
C LEU A 97 0.08 -18.29 -14.40
N ALA A 98 -1.14 -17.93 -14.73
CA ALA A 98 -1.45 -17.24 -15.99
C ALA A 98 -2.37 -16.03 -15.80
N LEU A 99 -2.13 -15.25 -14.74
CA LEU A 99 -2.92 -14.07 -14.38
C LEU A 99 -2.67 -12.86 -15.29
N THR A 100 -1.59 -12.85 -16.07
CA THR A 100 -1.20 -11.73 -16.95
C THR A 100 -1.30 -12.03 -18.43
N ALA A 101 -1.24 -10.97 -19.24
CA ALA A 101 -1.59 -11.02 -20.66
C ALA A 101 -0.77 -12.03 -21.48
N ILE A 102 0.55 -12.07 -21.30
CA ILE A 102 1.41 -13.01 -22.04
C ILE A 102 1.16 -14.47 -21.62
N PRO A 103 1.28 -14.88 -20.35
CA PRO A 103 1.08 -16.29 -19.97
C PRO A 103 -0.36 -16.73 -20.23
N SER A 104 -1.37 -15.86 -20.05
CA SER A 104 -2.77 -16.16 -20.43
C SER A 104 -2.89 -16.43 -21.94
N ARG A 105 -2.30 -15.57 -22.79
CA ARG A 105 -2.34 -15.73 -24.25
C ARG A 105 -1.63 -17.00 -24.72
N LEU A 106 -0.49 -17.34 -24.12
CA LEU A 106 0.29 -18.54 -24.44
C LEU A 106 -0.38 -19.80 -23.90
N TYR A 107 -0.91 -19.78 -22.68
CA TYR A 107 -1.60 -20.93 -22.10
C TYR A 107 -2.93 -21.21 -22.79
N GLY A 108 -3.58 -20.19 -23.35
CA GLY A 108 -4.81 -20.36 -24.15
C GLY A 108 -4.59 -21.10 -25.47
N ASP A 109 -3.36 -21.07 -26.01
CA ASP A 109 -2.98 -21.74 -27.25
C ASP A 109 -2.43 -23.15 -26.99
N GLU A 110 -2.90 -24.16 -27.73
CA GLU A 110 -2.54 -25.57 -27.48
C GLU A 110 -1.05 -25.86 -27.70
N GLU A 111 -0.45 -25.26 -28.73
CA GLU A 111 0.97 -25.46 -29.05
C GLU A 111 1.85 -24.81 -27.99
N TRP A 112 1.57 -23.55 -27.64
CA TRP A 112 2.35 -22.83 -26.64
C TRP A 112 2.16 -23.38 -25.22
N ARG A 113 0.95 -23.84 -24.87
CA ARG A 113 0.72 -24.61 -23.63
C ARG A 113 1.59 -25.86 -23.58
N GLY A 114 1.67 -26.60 -24.68
CA GLY A 114 2.55 -27.77 -24.80
C GLY A 114 4.02 -27.43 -24.60
N ARG A 115 4.49 -26.32 -25.18
CA ARG A 115 5.87 -25.82 -25.01
C ARG A 115 6.16 -25.40 -23.56
N TYR A 116 5.23 -24.70 -22.92
CA TYR A 116 5.35 -24.32 -21.51
C TYR A 116 5.48 -25.56 -20.61
N VAL A 117 4.56 -26.52 -20.75
CA VAL A 117 4.58 -27.76 -19.95
C VAL A 117 5.86 -28.56 -20.18
N ALA A 118 6.35 -28.60 -21.42
CA ALA A 118 7.63 -29.23 -21.73
C ALA A 118 8.81 -28.52 -21.04
N ARG A 119 8.86 -27.18 -21.07
CA ARG A 119 9.90 -26.39 -20.39
C ARG A 119 9.83 -26.55 -18.87
N LEU A 120 8.63 -26.60 -18.28
CA LEU A 120 8.44 -26.83 -16.85
C LEU A 120 8.99 -28.19 -16.42
N LYS A 121 8.69 -29.25 -17.17
CA LYS A 121 9.24 -30.61 -16.93
C LYS A 121 10.75 -30.67 -17.14
N GLU A 122 11.26 -30.01 -18.18
CA GLU A 122 12.70 -29.92 -18.45
C GLU A 122 13.44 -29.28 -17.27
N LEU A 123 12.93 -28.17 -16.71
CA LEU A 123 13.55 -27.51 -15.56
C LEU A 123 13.44 -28.33 -14.27
N LEU A 124 12.32 -29.05 -14.07
CA LEU A 124 12.23 -30.03 -12.99
C LEU A 124 13.33 -31.10 -13.10
N ASP A 125 13.61 -31.60 -14.30
CA ASP A 125 14.58 -32.68 -14.50
C ASP A 125 16.05 -32.19 -14.49
N THR A 126 16.29 -30.93 -14.82
CA THR A 126 17.66 -30.42 -15.06
C THR A 126 18.13 -29.39 -14.03
N VAL A 127 17.22 -28.65 -13.39
CA VAL A 127 17.55 -27.54 -12.47
C VAL A 127 17.01 -27.80 -11.06
N TRP A 128 15.82 -28.40 -10.91
CA TRP A 128 15.22 -28.71 -9.61
C TRP A 128 15.81 -29.98 -8.99
N ASN A 129 17.10 -29.94 -8.65
CA ASN A 129 17.75 -31.03 -7.92
C ASN A 129 17.51 -30.85 -6.42
N GLU A 130 16.68 -31.71 -5.84
CA GLU A 130 16.28 -31.60 -4.43
C GLU A 130 17.46 -31.69 -3.47
N ASP A 131 18.43 -32.59 -3.74
CA ASP A 131 19.59 -32.76 -2.87
C ASP A 131 20.47 -31.50 -2.87
N ASP A 132 20.75 -30.93 -4.05
CA ASP A 132 21.56 -29.72 -4.18
C ASP A 132 20.85 -28.49 -3.60
N LEU A 133 19.54 -28.35 -3.84
CA LEU A 133 18.72 -27.25 -3.31
C LEU A 133 18.60 -27.33 -1.78
N LEU A 134 18.38 -28.52 -1.21
CA LEU A 134 18.35 -28.70 0.25
C LEU A 134 19.71 -28.39 0.88
N ALA A 135 20.81 -28.81 0.25
CA ALA A 135 22.15 -28.48 0.73
C ALA A 135 22.39 -26.95 0.73
N SER A 136 21.97 -26.26 -0.34
CA SER A 136 22.06 -24.79 -0.41
C SER A 136 21.17 -24.12 0.64
N ALA A 137 19.95 -24.60 0.85
CA ALA A 137 19.03 -24.06 1.85
C ALA A 137 19.60 -24.23 3.27
N ASP A 138 20.18 -25.39 3.57
CA ASP A 138 20.81 -25.66 4.86
C ASP A 138 22.05 -24.78 5.11
N GLU A 139 22.86 -24.54 4.08
CA GLU A 139 24.02 -23.64 4.17
C GLU A 139 23.58 -22.19 4.47
N LEU A 140 22.60 -21.67 3.71
CA LEU A 140 22.07 -20.32 3.92
C LEU A 140 21.39 -20.18 5.29
N ALA A 141 20.61 -21.18 5.71
CA ALA A 141 19.96 -21.19 7.02
C ALA A 141 21.00 -21.23 8.17
N ALA A 142 22.14 -21.87 7.98
CA ALA A 142 23.24 -21.86 8.96
C ALA A 142 23.85 -20.46 9.09
N ILE A 143 24.06 -19.75 7.99
CA ILE A 143 24.55 -18.36 7.97
C ILE A 143 23.55 -17.46 8.71
N VAL A 144 22.27 -17.50 8.33
CA VAL A 144 21.22 -16.68 8.98
C VAL A 144 21.18 -16.95 10.49
N ARG A 145 21.19 -18.22 10.90
CA ARG A 145 21.17 -18.60 12.33
C ARG A 145 22.38 -18.12 13.11
N GLN A 146 23.55 -18.08 12.48
CA GLN A 146 24.78 -17.59 13.12
C GLN A 146 24.72 -16.08 13.39
N HIS A 147 24.06 -15.33 12.52
CA HIS A 147 24.07 -13.87 12.53
C HIS A 147 22.77 -13.23 13.03
N SER A 148 21.67 -13.98 13.15
CA SER A 148 20.39 -13.46 13.64
C SER A 148 20.40 -13.19 15.15
N LEU A 149 19.64 -12.16 15.52
CA LEU A 149 19.38 -11.83 16.92
C LEU A 149 18.70 -13.04 17.61
N PRO A 150 19.00 -13.31 18.89
CA PRO A 150 18.47 -14.47 19.61
C PRO A 150 16.95 -14.67 19.47
N GLU A 151 16.18 -13.58 19.48
CA GLU A 151 14.72 -13.52 19.34
C GLU A 151 14.21 -14.00 17.97
N HIS A 152 14.96 -13.79 16.88
CA HIS A 152 14.54 -14.17 15.52
C HIS A 152 14.98 -15.57 15.11
N ARG A 153 15.82 -16.25 15.89
CA ARG A 153 16.36 -17.59 15.52
C ARG A 153 15.30 -18.66 15.34
N ALA A 154 14.24 -18.61 16.15
CA ALA A 154 13.14 -19.57 16.06
C ALA A 154 12.34 -19.36 14.77
N ALA A 155 11.97 -18.11 14.45
CA ALA A 155 11.28 -17.74 13.22
C ALA A 155 12.11 -18.09 11.98
N ALA A 156 13.40 -17.74 11.96
CA ALA A 156 14.31 -18.08 10.86
C ALA A 156 14.46 -19.60 10.66
N ALA A 157 14.44 -20.39 11.74
CA ALA A 157 14.48 -21.85 11.63
C ALA A 157 13.17 -22.43 11.09
N ALA A 158 12.02 -21.86 11.46
CA ALA A 158 10.72 -22.25 10.94
C ALA A 158 10.59 -21.92 9.44
N ASP A 159 11.05 -20.74 9.03
CA ASP A 159 11.04 -20.32 7.62
C ASP A 159 11.99 -21.19 6.77
N ALA A 160 13.19 -21.50 7.26
CA ALA A 160 14.09 -22.45 6.59
C ALA A 160 13.44 -23.84 6.42
N GLU A 161 12.67 -24.31 7.39
CA GLU A 161 11.94 -25.57 7.27
C GLU A 161 10.77 -25.46 6.26
N ARG A 162 10.07 -24.33 6.19
CA ARG A 162 9.07 -24.07 5.14
C ARG A 162 9.68 -24.21 3.75
N VAL A 163 10.82 -23.56 3.49
CA VAL A 163 11.55 -23.65 2.21
C VAL A 163 11.95 -25.10 1.91
N ARG A 164 12.48 -25.83 2.89
CA ARG A 164 12.83 -27.26 2.74
C ARG A 164 11.61 -28.11 2.36
N GLN A 165 10.47 -27.88 3.00
CA GLN A 165 9.23 -28.59 2.67
C GLN A 165 8.77 -28.31 1.23
N VAL A 166 8.96 -27.09 0.73
CA VAL A 166 8.65 -26.76 -0.67
C VAL A 166 9.56 -27.52 -1.63
N ILE A 167 10.87 -27.49 -1.39
CA ILE A 167 11.85 -28.23 -2.21
C ILE A 167 11.47 -29.72 -2.32
N LEU A 168 11.13 -30.34 -1.18
CA LEU A 168 10.77 -31.75 -1.10
C LEU A 168 9.45 -32.11 -1.78
N LYS A 169 8.44 -31.22 -1.74
CA LYS A 169 7.08 -31.53 -2.20
C LYS A 169 6.78 -31.05 -3.62
N ARG A 170 7.46 -29.98 -4.08
CA ARG A 170 7.10 -29.28 -5.32
C ARG A 170 7.05 -30.19 -6.53
N ARG A 171 8.03 -31.08 -6.72
CA ARG A 171 8.04 -31.97 -7.89
C ARG A 171 6.77 -32.82 -7.96
N ALA A 172 6.38 -33.45 -6.84
CA ALA A 172 5.19 -34.29 -6.79
C ALA A 172 3.94 -33.44 -7.05
N GLU A 173 3.82 -32.28 -6.40
CA GLU A 173 2.70 -31.36 -6.58
C GLU A 173 2.50 -30.94 -8.04
N ILE A 174 3.58 -30.55 -8.73
CA ILE A 174 3.53 -30.15 -10.14
C ILE A 174 3.18 -31.34 -11.04
N LEU A 175 3.81 -32.50 -10.85
CA LEU A 175 3.59 -33.65 -11.72
C LEU A 175 2.19 -34.27 -11.55
N ASP A 176 1.67 -34.27 -10.33
CA ASP A 176 0.32 -34.72 -10.03
C ASP A 176 -0.72 -33.80 -10.68
N ASP A 177 -0.52 -32.49 -10.61
CA ASP A 177 -1.41 -31.48 -11.21
C ASP A 177 -1.41 -31.54 -12.75
N LEU A 178 -0.28 -31.88 -13.37
CA LEU A 178 -0.17 -32.05 -14.83
C LEU A 178 -0.76 -33.38 -15.36
N THR A 179 -1.30 -34.24 -14.48
CA THR A 179 -1.75 -35.60 -14.82
C THR A 179 -3.27 -35.74 -14.66
N PRO A 180 -3.99 -36.33 -15.64
CA PRO A 180 -3.53 -36.97 -16.89
C PRO A 180 -3.22 -35.98 -18.02
N GLN A 181 -3.60 -34.72 -17.84
CA GLN A 181 -3.36 -33.63 -18.78
C GLN A 181 -3.15 -32.34 -17.96
N PRO A 182 -2.46 -31.32 -18.52
CA PRO A 182 -2.30 -30.04 -17.85
C PRO A 182 -3.66 -29.46 -17.44
N PRO A 183 -3.75 -28.82 -16.26
CA PRO A 183 -5.01 -28.28 -15.77
C PRO A 183 -5.51 -27.16 -16.68
N GLU A 184 -6.82 -27.00 -16.76
CA GLU A 184 -7.38 -25.77 -17.31
C GLU A 184 -7.00 -24.60 -16.40
N TRP A 185 -6.72 -23.45 -17.01
CA TRP A 185 -6.54 -22.23 -16.24
C TRP A 185 -7.93 -21.66 -15.93
N PRO A 186 -8.36 -21.61 -14.65
CA PRO A 186 -9.69 -21.15 -14.32
C PRO A 186 -9.85 -19.69 -14.77
N ALA A 187 -10.99 -19.39 -15.39
CA ALA A 187 -11.41 -18.00 -15.51
C ALA A 187 -11.55 -17.46 -14.08
N PRO A 188 -11.12 -16.22 -13.80
CA PRO A 188 -11.38 -15.63 -12.49
C PRO A 188 -12.89 -15.71 -12.24
N ASP A 189 -13.27 -16.30 -11.10
CA ASP A 189 -14.67 -16.34 -10.67
C ASP A 189 -15.09 -14.88 -10.43
N GLN A 190 -15.83 -14.33 -11.38
CA GLN A 190 -16.03 -12.88 -11.62
C GLN A 190 -14.82 -12.22 -12.30
N PRO A 191 -15.05 -11.32 -13.28
CA PRO A 191 -14.02 -10.35 -13.58
C PRO A 191 -13.88 -9.50 -12.32
N VAL A 192 -12.86 -9.78 -11.50
CA VAL A 192 -12.15 -8.67 -10.87
C VAL A 192 -11.79 -7.83 -12.06
N ALA A 193 -12.51 -6.71 -12.24
CA ALA A 193 -12.14 -5.71 -13.22
C ALA A 193 -10.62 -5.64 -13.14
N ALA A 194 -9.94 -5.75 -14.28
CA ALA A 194 -8.52 -5.43 -14.31
C ALA A 194 -8.41 -4.16 -13.46
N SER A 195 -7.74 -4.26 -12.30
CA SER A 195 -7.42 -3.07 -11.55
C SER A 195 -6.45 -2.37 -12.48
N ASP A 196 -7.01 -1.52 -13.33
CA ASP A 196 -6.35 -0.79 -14.39
C ASP A 196 -5.45 0.26 -13.74
N GLY A 197 -4.72 -0.07 -12.67
CA GLY A 197 -4.04 0.90 -11.81
C GLY A 197 -4.96 2.02 -11.31
N LEU A 198 -6.29 1.88 -11.43
CA LEU A 198 -7.26 2.90 -11.05
C LEU A 198 -7.72 2.57 -9.63
N GLU A 199 -7.45 3.49 -8.72
CA GLU A 199 -8.03 3.54 -7.40
C GLU A 199 -9.56 3.43 -7.51
N ALA A 200 -10.17 2.53 -6.73
CA ALA A 200 -11.60 2.28 -6.75
C ALA A 200 -12.37 3.24 -5.83
N GLY A 201 -11.70 3.80 -4.82
CA GLY A 201 -12.23 4.89 -4.00
C GLY A 201 -11.36 5.23 -2.79
N HIS A 202 -11.71 6.32 -2.11
CA HIS A 202 -11.06 6.85 -0.91
C HIS A 202 -12.03 6.94 0.25
N VAL A 203 -11.59 6.56 1.45
CA VAL A 203 -12.34 6.71 2.70
C VAL A 203 -11.56 7.61 3.64
N GLY A 204 -12.28 8.46 4.35
CA GLY A 204 -11.80 9.16 5.53
C GLY A 204 -12.80 9.00 6.64
N LEU A 205 -12.37 8.62 7.84
CA LEU A 205 -13.26 8.50 8.98
C LEU A 205 -12.58 8.90 10.29
N ARG A 206 -13.39 9.34 11.26
CA ARG A 206 -13.00 9.52 12.66
C ARG A 206 -13.90 8.68 13.54
N PHE A 207 -13.31 7.97 14.48
CA PHE A 207 -14.02 6.97 15.25
C PHE A 207 -13.65 6.99 16.74
N LYS A 208 -14.56 6.44 17.54
CA LYS A 208 -14.34 6.12 18.94
C LYS A 208 -15.13 4.87 19.32
N THR A 209 -14.47 3.89 19.92
CA THR A 209 -15.06 2.65 20.42
C THR A 209 -14.32 2.18 21.67
N SER A 210 -14.57 0.95 22.12
CA SER A 210 -13.88 0.32 23.24
C SER A 210 -13.34 -1.06 22.88
N TRP A 211 -12.14 -1.40 23.35
CA TRP A 211 -11.54 -2.71 23.09
C TRP A 211 -12.43 -3.87 23.54
N GLY A 212 -12.60 -4.83 22.62
CA GLY A 212 -13.50 -5.98 22.76
C GLY A 212 -14.93 -5.71 22.27
N SER A 213 -15.21 -4.53 21.70
CA SER A 213 -16.52 -4.20 21.11
C SER A 213 -16.86 -5.08 19.90
N ASN A 214 -15.88 -5.73 19.28
CA ASN A 214 -16.10 -6.71 18.20
C ASN A 214 -16.86 -7.98 18.65
N LYS A 215 -17.04 -8.17 19.97
CA LYS A 215 -17.90 -9.22 20.55
C LYS A 215 -19.24 -8.69 21.04
N SER A 216 -19.59 -7.44 20.74
CA SER A 216 -20.88 -6.83 21.10
C SER A 216 -22.03 -7.61 20.47
N ALA A 217 -23.13 -7.78 21.22
CA ALA A 217 -24.38 -8.30 20.67
C ALA A 217 -25.07 -7.30 19.72
N ASP A 218 -24.68 -6.04 19.80
CA ASP A 218 -25.11 -4.95 18.91
C ASP A 218 -23.87 -4.17 18.45
N PRO A 219 -23.23 -4.59 17.35
CA PRO A 219 -22.02 -3.93 16.85
C PRO A 219 -22.30 -2.55 16.24
N LEU A 220 -23.53 -2.27 15.79
CA LEU A 220 -23.91 -0.97 15.22
C LEU A 220 -23.93 0.14 16.27
N SER A 221 -24.28 -0.20 17.52
CA SER A 221 -24.27 0.74 18.64
C SER A 221 -22.97 0.71 19.47
N ALA A 222 -21.95 -0.03 19.04
CA ALA A 222 -20.77 -0.31 19.87
C ALA A 222 -19.69 0.77 19.85
N GLY A 223 -19.83 1.76 18.97
CA GLY A 223 -18.92 2.88 18.83
C GLY A 223 -19.59 4.04 18.10
N GLU A 224 -18.84 5.12 17.92
CA GLU A 224 -19.28 6.35 17.27
C GLU A 224 -18.34 6.69 16.12
N ILE A 225 -18.90 7.09 14.98
CA ILE A 225 -18.17 7.65 13.86
C ILE A 225 -18.59 9.12 13.76
N SER A 226 -17.68 10.03 14.11
CA SER A 226 -17.95 11.47 14.16
C SER A 226 -17.70 12.17 12.83
N TYR A 227 -17.08 11.48 11.89
CA TYR A 227 -16.84 11.94 10.53
C TYR A 227 -16.69 10.71 9.62
N LEU A 228 -17.34 10.74 8.46
CA LEU A 228 -17.16 9.79 7.38
C LEU A 228 -17.21 10.55 6.06
N ALA A 229 -16.24 10.32 5.19
CA ALA A 229 -16.28 10.71 3.81
C ALA A 229 -15.84 9.57 2.90
N VAL A 230 -16.51 9.45 1.77
CA VAL A 230 -16.14 8.54 0.69
C VAL A 230 -15.97 9.38 -0.57
N ASP A 231 -14.82 9.27 -1.24
CA ASP A 231 -14.46 10.03 -2.44
C ASP A 231 -14.65 11.55 -2.31
N GLY A 232 -14.37 12.06 -1.10
CA GLY A 232 -14.51 13.47 -0.76
C GLY A 232 -15.94 13.94 -0.46
N GLU A 233 -16.93 13.06 -0.56
CA GLU A 233 -18.31 13.34 -0.15
C GLU A 233 -18.52 12.92 1.31
N GLU A 234 -18.92 13.88 2.16
CA GLU A 234 -19.27 13.59 3.56
C GLU A 234 -20.61 12.86 3.63
N LEU A 235 -20.61 11.70 4.30
CA LEU A 235 -21.77 10.82 4.41
C LEU A 235 -22.27 10.75 5.86
N PRO A 236 -23.59 10.57 6.06
CA PRO A 236 -24.14 10.31 7.38
C PRO A 236 -23.61 8.97 7.92
N ALA A 237 -23.25 8.95 9.20
CA ALA A 237 -22.70 7.77 9.86
C ALA A 237 -23.59 7.19 10.98
N ASP A 238 -24.83 7.68 11.10
CA ASP A 238 -25.75 7.36 12.20
C ASP A 238 -26.12 5.87 12.29
N ASP A 239 -26.02 5.14 11.17
CA ASP A 239 -26.37 3.72 11.05
C ASP A 239 -25.13 2.80 10.95
N LEU A 240 -23.93 3.34 11.20
CA LEU A 240 -22.67 2.59 11.13
C LEU A 240 -22.15 2.21 12.51
N GLY A 241 -21.72 0.95 12.64
CA GLY A 241 -20.97 0.47 13.80
C GLY A 241 -19.48 0.62 13.60
N VAL A 242 -18.76 0.94 14.67
CA VAL A 242 -17.30 0.79 14.72
C VAL A 242 -16.91 -0.06 15.91
N VAL A 243 -16.17 -1.13 15.63
CA VAL A 243 -15.76 -2.13 16.61
C VAL A 243 -14.26 -2.41 16.55
N VAL A 244 -13.69 -2.78 17.69
CA VAL A 244 -12.28 -3.17 17.77
C VAL A 244 -12.09 -4.32 18.76
N GLY A 245 -11.15 -5.21 18.47
CA GLY A 245 -10.74 -6.27 19.37
C GLY A 245 -9.74 -7.20 18.71
N HIS A 246 -9.57 -8.41 19.27
CA HIS A 246 -8.76 -9.44 18.64
C HIS A 246 -9.34 -9.80 17.27
N ALA A 247 -8.46 -9.84 16.26
CA ALA A 247 -8.80 -10.31 14.93
C ALA A 247 -9.21 -11.79 14.95
N SER A 248 -9.98 -12.20 13.96
CA SER A 248 -10.42 -13.58 13.78
C SER A 248 -9.26 -14.50 13.36
N ALA A 249 -9.48 -15.81 13.44
CA ALA A 249 -8.52 -16.79 12.92
C ALA A 249 -8.30 -16.63 11.40
N GLU A 250 -9.33 -16.19 10.67
CA GLU A 250 -9.26 -15.95 9.23
C GLU A 250 -8.48 -14.67 8.91
N GLU A 251 -8.69 -13.59 9.68
CA GLU A 251 -7.91 -12.35 9.53
C GLU A 251 -6.43 -12.56 9.90
N THR A 252 -6.14 -13.25 11.00
CA THR A 252 -4.75 -13.53 11.42
C THR A 252 -4.01 -14.40 10.41
N ALA A 253 -4.66 -15.43 9.85
CA ALA A 253 -4.09 -16.25 8.80
C ALA A 253 -3.95 -15.46 7.48
N GLY A 254 -4.97 -14.71 7.09
CA GLY A 254 -4.99 -13.94 5.84
C GLY A 254 -3.95 -12.83 5.76
N PHE A 255 -3.57 -12.24 6.91
CA PHE A 255 -2.56 -11.16 6.94
C PHE A 255 -1.20 -11.60 7.52
N GLY A 256 -1.03 -12.86 7.93
CA GLY A 256 0.25 -13.35 8.47
C GLY A 256 0.65 -12.71 9.80
N ILE A 257 -0.32 -12.43 10.68
CA ILE A 257 -0.11 -11.77 11.98
C ILE A 257 -0.65 -12.68 13.10
N GLU A 258 0.24 -13.24 13.91
CA GLU A 258 -0.16 -14.20 14.97
C GLU A 258 -1.02 -13.55 16.07
N GLU A 259 -0.69 -12.33 16.50
CA GLU A 259 -1.48 -11.56 17.48
C GLU A 259 -1.93 -10.23 16.87
N ALA A 260 -3.11 -10.24 16.26
CA ALA A 260 -3.66 -9.08 15.56
C ALA A 260 -4.88 -8.46 16.27
N ALA A 261 -4.96 -7.14 16.16
CA ALA A 261 -6.16 -6.36 16.39
C ALA A 261 -6.88 -6.17 15.06
N SER A 262 -8.21 -6.17 15.09
CA SER A 262 -9.06 -5.79 13.96
C SER A 262 -9.91 -4.60 14.38
N LEU A 263 -9.82 -3.51 13.63
CA LEU A 263 -10.69 -2.34 13.69
C LEU A 263 -11.63 -2.41 12.49
N ALA A 264 -12.91 -2.59 12.73
CA ALA A 264 -13.91 -2.74 11.66
C ALA A 264 -14.99 -1.66 11.75
N VAL A 265 -15.36 -1.12 10.59
CA VAL A 265 -16.58 -0.32 10.42
C VAL A 265 -17.60 -1.16 9.66
N ILE A 266 -18.83 -1.22 10.15
CA ILE A 266 -19.86 -2.16 9.71
C ILE A 266 -21.14 -1.39 9.39
N SER A 267 -21.74 -1.68 8.24
CA SER A 267 -23.05 -1.24 7.81
C SER A 267 -23.95 -2.45 7.52
N VAL A 268 -25.22 -2.36 7.90
CA VAL A 268 -26.24 -3.36 7.52
C VAL A 268 -27.21 -2.71 6.55
N GLN A 269 -27.28 -3.26 5.34
CA GLN A 269 -28.13 -2.73 4.27
C GLN A 269 -29.60 -3.15 4.46
N PRO A 270 -30.56 -2.42 3.88
CA PRO A 270 -31.99 -2.74 3.99
C PRO A 270 -32.38 -4.14 3.48
N ASP A 271 -31.61 -4.70 2.55
CA ASP A 271 -31.82 -6.04 2.01
C ASP A 271 -31.22 -7.15 2.90
N GLY A 272 -30.54 -6.78 3.98
CA GLY A 272 -29.90 -7.68 4.93
C GLY A 272 -28.47 -8.07 4.56
N SER A 273 -27.89 -7.51 3.49
CA SER A 273 -26.46 -7.60 3.24
C SER A 273 -25.67 -6.75 4.25
N VAL A 274 -24.40 -7.09 4.44
CA VAL A 274 -23.50 -6.38 5.37
C VAL A 274 -22.30 -5.91 4.59
N GLU A 275 -21.96 -4.64 4.73
CA GLU A 275 -20.79 -4.03 4.10
C GLU A 275 -19.91 -3.42 5.17
N GLY A 276 -18.63 -3.33 4.90
CA GLY A 276 -17.72 -2.74 5.86
C GLY A 276 -16.33 -2.53 5.34
N LEU A 277 -15.50 -2.00 6.22
CA LEU A 277 -14.07 -1.98 6.04
C LEU A 277 -13.40 -2.50 7.31
N THR A 278 -12.22 -3.05 7.14
CA THR A 278 -11.40 -3.55 8.24
C THR A 278 -9.97 -3.06 8.08
N VAL A 279 -9.35 -2.66 9.20
CA VAL A 279 -7.91 -2.47 9.33
C VAL A 279 -7.40 -3.47 10.37
N VAL A 280 -6.44 -4.29 9.96
CA VAL A 280 -5.77 -5.29 10.79
C VAL A 280 -4.35 -4.84 11.05
N LEU A 281 -3.93 -4.94 12.31
CA LEU A 281 -2.62 -4.51 12.77
C LEU A 281 -2.11 -5.43 13.90
N PRO A 282 -0.78 -5.56 14.09
CA PRO A 282 -0.25 -6.26 15.25
C PRO A 282 -0.73 -5.61 16.55
N ILE A 283 -1.19 -6.41 17.54
CA ILE A 283 -1.68 -5.89 18.83
C ILE A 283 -0.62 -5.02 19.53
N ALA A 284 0.66 -5.36 19.38
CA ALA A 284 1.77 -4.58 19.93
C ALA A 284 1.84 -3.13 19.43
N ARG A 285 1.19 -2.82 18.30
CA ARG A 285 1.12 -1.46 17.72
C ARG A 285 -0.12 -0.68 18.16
N LEU A 286 -1.06 -1.33 18.83
CA LEU A 286 -2.28 -0.71 19.34
C LEU A 286 -1.99 0.14 20.59
N THR A 287 -1.38 1.30 20.38
CA THR A 287 -1.02 2.26 21.42
C THR A 287 -1.58 3.64 21.09
N GLY A 288 -1.91 4.44 22.10
CA GLY A 288 -2.39 5.81 21.87
C GLY A 288 -1.26 6.77 21.45
N GLY A 289 -1.60 7.77 20.63
CA GLY A 289 -0.67 8.76 20.11
C GLY A 289 0.22 8.28 18.97
N VAL A 290 -0.15 7.19 18.28
CA VAL A 290 0.65 6.62 17.18
C VAL A 290 -0.05 6.76 15.85
N THR A 291 0.76 6.75 14.80
CA THR A 291 0.29 6.68 13.43
C THR A 291 0.93 5.53 12.69
N LEU A 292 0.08 4.85 11.96
CA LEU A 292 0.30 3.55 11.39
C LEU A 292 -0.08 3.64 9.91
N VAL A 293 0.78 3.13 9.04
CA VAL A 293 0.61 3.26 7.59
C VAL A 293 0.25 1.89 7.04
N ILE A 294 -0.77 1.81 6.19
CA ILE A 294 -1.15 0.60 5.47
C ILE A 294 0.03 0.20 4.58
N GLY A 295 0.37 -1.08 4.60
CA GLY A 295 1.55 -1.61 3.96
C GLY A 295 2.70 -1.78 4.93
N GLU A 296 2.89 -0.88 5.92
CA GLU A 296 4.00 -0.96 6.87
C GLU A 296 3.72 -1.90 8.05
N ASP A 297 4.76 -2.54 8.60
CA ASP A 297 4.66 -3.32 9.84
C ASP A 297 3.53 -4.36 9.87
N ARG A 298 3.24 -4.96 8.70
CA ARG A 298 2.12 -5.89 8.49
C ARG A 298 0.73 -5.29 8.75
N ILE A 299 0.59 -3.98 8.69
CA ILE A 299 -0.69 -3.29 8.80
C ILE A 299 -1.38 -3.35 7.44
N ALA A 300 -2.55 -3.95 7.40
CA ALA A 300 -3.28 -4.19 6.16
C ALA A 300 -4.78 -4.09 6.41
N GLY A 301 -5.57 -4.20 5.35
CA GLY A 301 -7.01 -4.10 5.47
C GLY A 301 -7.66 -3.97 4.10
N GLY A 302 -8.98 -3.77 4.12
CA GLY A 302 -9.73 -3.57 2.90
C GLY A 302 -11.21 -3.32 3.16
N VAL A 303 -11.91 -3.04 2.07
CA VAL A 303 -13.36 -2.91 2.00
C VAL A 303 -13.96 -4.26 1.62
N TRP A 304 -15.07 -4.64 2.22
CA TRP A 304 -15.65 -5.96 2.07
C TRP A 304 -17.17 -5.97 2.11
N SER A 305 -17.78 -7.01 1.54
CA SER A 305 -19.22 -7.22 1.58
C SER A 305 -19.57 -8.68 1.90
N ILE A 306 -20.70 -8.89 2.56
CA ILE A 306 -21.33 -10.18 2.86
C ILE A 306 -22.75 -10.12 2.29
N PRO A 307 -23.18 -11.10 1.48
CA PRO A 307 -24.48 -11.05 0.83
C PRO A 307 -25.58 -11.34 1.86
N ALA A 308 -26.81 -10.89 1.57
CA ALA A 308 -27.95 -11.10 2.45
C ALA A 308 -28.17 -12.60 2.76
N GLY A 309 -28.12 -12.96 4.05
CA GLY A 309 -28.24 -14.35 4.51
C GLY A 309 -27.01 -15.23 4.24
N GLY A 310 -25.92 -14.65 3.73
CA GLY A 310 -24.61 -15.29 3.61
C GLY A 310 -23.88 -15.36 4.94
N ALA A 311 -22.91 -16.26 5.02
CA ALA A 311 -22.02 -16.44 6.19
C ALA A 311 -20.55 -16.18 5.84
N THR A 312 -20.27 -15.78 4.60
CA THR A 312 -18.93 -15.60 4.03
C THR A 312 -18.90 -14.32 3.21
N LEU A 313 -17.70 -13.76 3.06
CA LEU A 313 -17.45 -12.62 2.18
C LEU A 313 -17.87 -12.93 0.73
N ASP A 314 -18.60 -11.99 0.12
CA ASP A 314 -18.90 -11.94 -1.32
C ASP A 314 -17.82 -11.14 -2.06
N SER A 315 -17.27 -10.10 -1.43
CA SER A 315 -16.16 -9.33 -1.97
C SER A 315 -15.19 -8.87 -0.88
N PHE A 316 -13.92 -8.74 -1.25
CA PHE A 316 -12.88 -8.07 -0.48
C PHE A 316 -11.97 -7.31 -1.45
N THR A 317 -11.81 -6.01 -1.22
CA THR A 317 -10.89 -5.15 -1.98
C THR A 317 -9.87 -4.55 -1.02
N PRO A 318 -8.57 -4.89 -1.15
CA PRO A 318 -7.56 -4.39 -0.23
C PRO A 318 -7.36 -2.89 -0.34
N PHE A 319 -6.88 -2.29 0.74
CA PHE A 319 -6.34 -0.95 0.71
C PHE A 319 -5.01 -0.92 -0.06
N SER A 320 -4.89 0.01 -1.01
CA SER A 320 -3.65 0.30 -1.75
C SER A 320 -2.76 1.31 -1.04
N ALA A 321 -3.35 2.13 -0.17
CA ALA A 321 -2.64 3.04 0.73
C ALA A 321 -3.57 3.40 1.90
N GLY A 322 -2.99 3.92 2.97
CA GLY A 322 -3.79 4.47 4.07
C GLY A 322 -2.99 4.78 5.32
N VAL A 323 -3.58 5.59 6.19
CA VAL A 323 -3.01 6.09 7.43
C VAL A 323 -4.05 5.94 8.53
N LEU A 324 -3.72 5.16 9.55
CA LEU A 324 -4.47 5.04 10.80
C LEU A 324 -3.74 5.83 11.90
N THR A 325 -4.37 6.87 12.41
CA THR A 325 -3.93 7.58 13.63
C THR A 325 -4.76 7.11 14.80
N LEU A 326 -4.13 6.58 15.85
CA LEU A 326 -4.77 6.21 17.10
C LEU A 326 -4.51 7.29 18.15
N ALA A 327 -5.54 8.04 18.53
CA ALA A 327 -5.44 9.05 19.59
C ALA A 327 -5.38 8.39 20.97
N GLU A 328 -6.29 7.46 21.24
CA GLU A 328 -6.30 6.60 22.42
C GLU A 328 -6.33 5.15 21.95
N ALA A 329 -5.53 4.27 22.55
CA ALA A 329 -5.61 2.84 22.26
C ALA A 329 -5.00 2.00 23.38
N SER A 330 -5.66 0.90 23.71
CA SER A 330 -5.18 -0.12 24.64
C SER A 330 -5.91 -1.43 24.37
N SER A 331 -5.22 -2.56 24.55
CA SER A 331 -5.80 -3.89 24.44
C SER A 331 -6.41 -4.40 25.76
N GLU A 332 -6.58 -3.53 26.76
CA GLU A 332 -7.30 -3.85 27.99
C GLU A 332 -8.82 -3.85 27.73
N GLN A 333 -9.53 -4.86 28.23
CA GLN A 333 -10.98 -5.00 28.01
C GLN A 333 -11.74 -3.72 28.41
N GLY A 334 -12.48 -3.14 27.45
CA GLY A 334 -13.27 -1.93 27.65
C GLY A 334 -12.49 -0.62 27.62
N ALA A 335 -11.17 -0.65 27.39
CA ALA A 335 -10.39 0.56 27.20
C ALA A 335 -10.83 1.31 25.93
N THR A 336 -10.80 2.64 25.97
CA THR A 336 -11.15 3.47 24.81
C THR A 336 -10.14 3.29 23.69
N VAL A 337 -10.65 3.13 22.47
CA VAL A 337 -9.87 3.19 21.24
C VAL A 337 -10.50 4.26 20.36
N SER A 338 -9.75 5.31 20.03
CA SER A 338 -10.23 6.44 19.24
C SER A 338 -9.16 6.90 18.26
N GLY A 339 -9.58 7.49 17.15
CA GLY A 339 -8.64 7.86 16.10
C GLY A 339 -9.28 8.28 14.80
N SER A 340 -8.46 8.33 13.76
CA SER A 340 -8.88 8.57 12.39
C SER A 340 -8.23 7.57 11.45
N PHE A 341 -8.94 7.18 10.41
CA PHE A 341 -8.39 6.40 9.33
C PHE A 341 -8.68 7.09 8.00
N SER A 342 -7.69 7.16 7.13
CA SER A 342 -7.89 7.45 5.72
C SER A 342 -7.23 6.37 4.89
N GLY A 343 -7.89 5.89 3.84
CA GLY A 343 -7.34 4.85 2.99
C GLY A 343 -7.91 4.91 1.58
N ALA A 344 -7.09 4.52 0.61
CA ALA A 344 -7.50 4.27 -0.76
C ALA A 344 -7.70 2.76 -0.92
N TRP A 345 -8.83 2.33 -1.51
CA TRP A 345 -9.04 0.93 -1.89
C TRP A 345 -9.14 0.81 -3.40
N GLY A 346 -8.74 -0.35 -3.91
CA GLY A 346 -8.50 -0.54 -5.33
C GLY A 346 -7.12 -0.01 -5.77
N GLY A 347 -6.56 -0.62 -6.81
CA GLY A 347 -5.15 -0.48 -7.18
C GLY A 347 -4.29 -1.68 -6.71
N ILE A 348 -2.98 -1.64 -7.00
CA ILE A 348 -2.02 -2.63 -6.51
C ILE A 348 -1.77 -2.33 -5.01
N PRO A 349 -1.86 -3.31 -4.09
CA PRO A 349 -1.51 -3.10 -2.68
C PRO A 349 -0.08 -2.55 -2.55
N PRO A 350 0.22 -1.71 -1.53
CA PRO A 350 1.59 -1.27 -1.33
C PRO A 350 2.43 -2.51 -0.96
N PRO A 351 3.65 -2.64 -1.50
CA PRO A 351 4.51 -3.75 -1.13
C PRO A 351 4.76 -3.74 0.38
N GLN A 352 4.58 -4.88 1.04
CA GLN A 352 4.91 -5.05 2.47
C GLN A 352 6.42 -4.78 2.65
N PRO A 353 6.86 -3.86 3.52
CA PRO A 353 8.26 -3.66 3.79
C PRO A 353 8.80 -4.84 4.60
N ARG A 354 9.95 -5.35 4.15
CA ARG A 354 10.74 -6.38 4.82
C ARG A 354 11.13 -5.93 6.23
N GLU A 355 11.15 -6.86 7.18
CA GLU A 355 11.57 -6.67 8.58
C GLU A 355 13.02 -6.14 8.78
N ASP A 356 13.80 -5.89 7.72
CA ASP A 356 15.22 -5.49 7.80
C ASP A 356 15.58 -4.18 7.05
N ALA A 357 14.62 -3.31 6.75
CA ALA A 357 14.94 -1.99 6.18
C ALA A 357 15.12 -0.94 7.29
N ALA A 358 16.36 -0.72 7.70
CA ALA A 358 16.75 0.52 8.37
C ALA A 358 16.25 1.71 7.52
N GLY A 359 15.47 2.58 8.16
CA GLY A 359 14.67 3.64 7.54
C GLY A 359 15.27 4.29 6.30
N THR A 360 14.64 4.05 5.16
CA THR A 360 14.78 4.89 3.97
C THR A 360 13.76 6.00 4.04
N ALA A 361 14.25 7.23 4.12
CA ALA A 361 13.46 8.45 4.18
C ALA A 361 12.45 8.51 3.02
N VAL A 362 11.18 8.73 3.36
CA VAL A 362 10.13 9.20 2.44
C VAL A 362 10.66 10.44 1.74
N ALA A 363 10.59 10.49 0.39
CA ALA A 363 10.89 11.72 -0.32
C ALA A 363 9.81 12.74 0.04
N ALA A 364 10.23 13.93 0.49
CA ALA A 364 9.38 15.03 0.95
C ALA A 364 8.19 15.36 0.01
N SER A 365 8.33 15.08 -1.29
CA SER A 365 7.33 15.31 -2.33
C SER A 365 6.15 14.33 -2.34
N ASP A 366 6.28 13.15 -1.75
CA ASP A 366 5.28 12.08 -1.89
C ASP A 366 4.13 12.20 -0.88
N VAL A 367 4.27 13.07 0.12
CA VAL A 367 3.25 13.34 1.15
C VAL A 367 2.18 14.31 0.63
N GLY A 368 2.49 15.10 -0.38
CA GLY A 368 1.57 16.12 -0.92
C GLY A 368 1.30 17.29 0.01
N LEU A 369 2.11 17.52 1.05
CA LEU A 369 1.99 18.69 1.93
C LEU A 369 2.87 19.83 1.43
N VAL A 370 2.25 20.97 1.10
CA VAL A 370 2.93 22.14 0.52
C VAL A 370 2.75 23.35 1.42
N ILE A 371 3.81 24.08 1.73
CA ILE A 371 3.70 25.45 2.25
C ILE A 371 3.43 26.36 1.04
N ASN A 372 2.27 27.03 1.04
CA ASN A 372 1.77 27.77 -0.12
C ASN A 372 1.95 29.29 0.01
N GLU A 373 1.76 29.84 1.21
CA GLU A 373 1.79 31.28 1.46
C GLU A 373 2.17 31.59 2.92
N ILE A 374 2.89 32.69 3.16
CA ILE A 374 3.33 33.11 4.50
C ILE A 374 3.14 34.62 4.66
N ALA A 375 2.58 35.02 5.80
CA ALA A 375 2.59 36.40 6.25
C ALA A 375 3.27 36.48 7.62
N ALA A 376 4.54 36.88 7.63
CA ALA A 376 5.38 36.97 8.83
C ALA A 376 5.18 38.26 9.63
N GLN A 377 4.33 39.17 9.14
CA GLN A 377 3.84 40.34 9.87
C GLN A 377 2.33 40.45 9.66
N GLY A 378 1.61 39.40 10.05
CA GLY A 378 0.16 39.32 9.91
C GLY A 378 -0.58 40.16 10.96
N ASP A 379 -1.76 40.67 10.61
CA ASP A 379 -2.67 41.36 11.53
C ASP A 379 -3.97 40.53 11.69
N PRO A 380 -4.29 40.01 12.89
CA PRO A 380 -3.66 40.28 14.19
C PRO A 380 -2.48 39.36 14.57
N LEU A 381 -2.27 38.26 13.84
CA LEU A 381 -1.22 37.26 14.08
C LEU A 381 -0.54 36.88 12.78
N ASP A 382 0.72 36.47 12.88
CA ASP A 382 1.44 35.85 11.77
C ASP A 382 0.77 34.53 11.40
N TRP A 383 0.89 34.17 10.13
CA TRP A 383 0.31 32.94 9.65
C TRP A 383 1.07 32.39 8.46
N PHE A 384 0.93 31.09 8.25
CA PHE A 384 1.30 30.42 7.02
C PHE A 384 0.13 29.57 6.54
N GLU A 385 0.11 29.27 5.26
CA GLU A 385 -0.90 28.45 4.62
C GLU A 385 -0.28 27.15 4.11
N LEU A 386 -1.00 26.07 4.39
CA LEU A 386 -0.70 24.75 3.85
C LEU A 386 -1.70 24.40 2.77
N TYR A 387 -1.19 23.77 1.71
CA TYR A 387 -1.99 23.16 0.67
C TYR A 387 -1.74 21.65 0.64
N ASN A 388 -2.81 20.90 0.44
CA ASN A 388 -2.73 19.47 0.22
C ASN A 388 -2.80 19.17 -1.29
N SER A 389 -1.64 18.88 -1.90
CA SER A 389 -1.51 18.50 -3.30
C SER A 389 -1.69 17.01 -3.57
N SER A 390 -1.98 16.20 -2.53
CA SER A 390 -2.41 14.83 -2.70
C SER A 390 -3.90 14.74 -3.04
N ASP A 391 -4.32 13.57 -3.47
CA ASP A 391 -5.70 13.16 -3.72
C ASP A 391 -6.41 12.61 -2.47
N ALA A 392 -5.73 12.54 -1.32
CA ALA A 392 -6.26 12.05 -0.05
C ALA A 392 -6.37 13.14 1.02
N HIS A 393 -7.15 12.94 2.08
CA HIS A 393 -7.18 13.87 3.22
C HIS A 393 -5.86 13.78 4.01
N LEU A 394 -5.29 14.93 4.37
CA LEU A 394 -4.01 15.00 5.05
C LEU A 394 -4.19 15.46 6.50
N ALA A 395 -4.05 14.52 7.43
CA ALA A 395 -4.10 14.80 8.87
C ALA A 395 -2.73 15.28 9.38
N LEU A 396 -2.70 16.45 10.04
CA LEU A 396 -1.45 17.06 10.50
C LEU A 396 -0.98 16.55 11.87
N ALA A 397 -1.75 15.67 12.52
CA ALA A 397 -1.49 15.18 13.88
C ALA A 397 -0.09 14.58 14.12
N ASN A 398 0.60 14.15 13.05
CA ASN A 398 1.93 13.53 13.11
C ASN A 398 3.02 14.37 12.45
N PHE A 399 2.74 15.65 12.23
CA PHE A 399 3.71 16.59 11.73
C PHE A 399 4.13 17.52 12.86
N VAL A 400 5.34 18.03 12.73
CA VAL A 400 5.89 19.04 13.62
C VAL A 400 6.40 20.22 12.78
N VAL A 401 6.31 21.42 13.33
CA VAL A 401 6.70 22.67 12.68
C VAL A 401 7.66 23.46 13.56
N ALA A 402 8.63 24.12 12.94
CA ALA A 402 9.58 25.02 13.62
C ALA A 402 10.02 26.14 12.67
N ASP A 403 10.37 27.27 13.27
CA ASP A 403 10.98 28.46 12.67
C ASP A 403 12.53 28.39 12.58
N ASP A 404 13.08 27.19 12.77
CA ASP A 404 14.53 26.93 12.81
C ASP A 404 14.77 25.51 12.29
N LEU A 405 15.30 25.38 11.08
CA LEU A 405 15.51 24.09 10.44
C LEU A 405 16.64 23.30 11.12
N ALA A 406 17.52 23.97 11.85
CA ALA A 406 18.70 23.40 12.46
C ALA A 406 18.50 22.90 13.90
N ASP A 407 17.44 23.32 14.59
CA ASP A 407 17.16 22.94 16.00
C ASP A 407 15.91 22.06 16.16
N PRO A 408 16.06 20.72 16.23
CA PRO A 408 14.95 19.81 16.49
C PRO A 408 14.22 20.06 17.82
N GLY A 409 14.87 20.73 18.80
CA GLY A 409 14.29 21.04 20.10
C GLY A 409 13.20 22.11 20.05
N LYS A 410 13.12 22.87 18.95
CA LYS A 410 12.08 23.90 18.72
C LYS A 410 10.85 23.38 17.98
N ARG A 411 10.84 22.12 17.55
CA ARG A 411 9.73 21.53 16.80
C ARG A 411 8.49 21.37 17.69
N VAL A 412 7.39 21.93 17.23
CA VAL A 412 6.08 21.87 17.90
C VAL A 412 5.12 21.03 17.08
N ALA A 413 4.42 20.09 17.71
CA ALA A 413 3.40 19.27 17.05
C ALA A 413 2.19 20.12 16.64
N PHE A 414 1.64 19.87 15.46
CA PHE A 414 0.38 20.48 15.05
C PHE A 414 -0.79 20.03 15.95
N PRO A 415 -1.86 20.83 16.07
CA PRO A 415 -3.13 20.38 16.65
C PRO A 415 -3.64 19.10 15.97
N SER A 416 -4.02 18.12 16.78
CA SER A 416 -4.32 16.76 16.32
C SER A 416 -5.61 16.62 15.50
N ASP A 417 -6.46 17.65 15.52
CA ASP A 417 -7.75 17.70 14.82
C ASP A 417 -7.66 18.35 13.43
N LEU A 418 -6.50 18.92 13.07
CA LEU A 418 -6.27 19.53 11.76
C LEU A 418 -6.17 18.46 10.67
N VAL A 419 -7.06 18.57 9.69
CA VAL A 419 -7.10 17.75 8.48
C VAL A 419 -7.36 18.65 7.28
N ILE A 420 -6.54 18.49 6.24
CA ILE A 420 -6.66 19.24 5.00
C ILE A 420 -7.28 18.32 3.93
N PRO A 421 -8.44 18.63 3.34
CA PRO A 421 -8.98 17.82 2.24
C PRO A 421 -8.07 17.86 1.00
N PRO A 422 -8.20 16.92 0.05
CA PRO A 422 -7.50 16.98 -1.24
C PRO A 422 -7.73 18.32 -1.93
N GLY A 423 -6.66 18.97 -2.37
CA GLY A 423 -6.71 20.30 -2.96
C GLY A 423 -7.17 21.41 -2.01
N GLY A 424 -7.21 21.13 -0.71
CA GLY A 424 -7.62 22.07 0.34
C GLY A 424 -6.50 23.00 0.76
N TYR A 425 -6.90 24.20 1.21
CA TYR A 425 -6.04 25.18 1.85
C TYR A 425 -6.39 25.26 3.33
N VAL A 426 -5.39 25.36 4.19
CA VAL A 426 -5.59 25.68 5.61
C VAL A 426 -4.65 26.79 6.03
N GLN A 427 -5.21 27.85 6.59
CA GLN A 427 -4.45 28.90 7.24
C GLN A 427 -4.12 28.47 8.68
N ILE A 428 -2.85 28.57 9.04
CA ILE A 428 -2.33 28.29 10.37
C ILE A 428 -1.84 29.59 10.99
N GLN A 429 -2.51 30.04 12.06
CA GLN A 429 -2.11 31.22 12.82
C GLN A 429 -1.09 30.86 13.89
N LEU A 430 -0.10 31.72 14.06
CA LEU A 430 1.01 31.56 15.00
C LEU A 430 0.83 32.55 16.15
N ASP A 431 0.59 32.02 17.36
CA ASP A 431 0.44 32.83 18.56
C ASP A 431 1.58 32.55 19.55
N LYS A 432 2.32 33.60 19.92
CA LYS A 432 3.37 33.55 20.95
C LYS A 432 2.82 33.24 22.35
N ASP A 433 1.56 33.61 22.61
CA ASP A 433 0.87 33.40 23.87
C ASP A 433 -0.03 32.14 23.82
N GLY A 434 -0.11 31.51 22.64
CA GLY A 434 -0.89 30.31 22.34
C GLY A 434 -0.04 29.24 21.65
N TRP A 435 -0.66 28.43 20.77
CA TRP A 435 0.09 27.55 19.88
C TRP A 435 0.65 28.37 18.71
N PRO A 436 1.90 28.13 18.25
CA PRO A 436 2.88 27.17 18.76
C PRO A 436 3.81 27.75 19.85
N GLY A 437 3.58 28.97 20.33
CA GLY A 437 4.41 29.64 21.33
C GLY A 437 5.53 30.49 20.73
N TYR A 438 5.46 30.75 19.43
CA TYR A 438 6.32 31.67 18.69
C TYR A 438 5.54 32.43 17.61
N ALA A 439 6.19 33.43 17.04
CA ALA A 439 5.74 34.28 15.93
C ALA A 439 6.88 34.34 14.92
N LEU A 440 6.63 34.80 13.69
CA LEU A 440 7.62 34.77 12.62
C LEU A 440 8.46 36.05 12.58
N GLY A 441 9.72 35.89 12.18
CA GLY A 441 10.69 36.94 11.95
C GLY A 441 10.58 37.57 10.55
N ARG A 442 11.28 38.69 10.39
CA ARG A 442 11.36 39.40 9.09
C ARG A 442 12.30 38.73 8.09
N ASP A 443 13.26 37.98 8.60
CA ASP A 443 14.29 37.21 7.88
C ASP A 443 14.40 35.92 8.69
N GLU A 444 13.77 34.86 8.17
CA GLU A 444 13.60 33.60 8.89
C GLU A 444 13.21 32.47 7.92
N GLU A 445 13.14 31.25 8.46
CA GLU A 445 12.80 30.05 7.74
C GLU A 445 11.67 29.30 8.47
N LEU A 446 10.91 28.47 7.75
CA LEU A 446 9.87 27.62 8.34
C LEU A 446 10.00 26.22 7.76
N GLY A 447 10.10 25.22 8.63
CA GLY A 447 10.17 23.82 8.26
C GLY A 447 9.03 23.00 8.84
N ILE A 448 8.61 21.97 8.09
CA ILE A 448 7.65 20.96 8.53
C ILE A 448 8.27 19.59 8.36
N TRP A 449 8.24 18.80 9.43
CA TRP A 449 8.73 17.43 9.44
C TRP A 449 7.62 16.46 9.80
N THR A 450 7.78 15.21 9.38
CA THR A 450 7.08 14.11 10.05
C THR A 450 7.58 13.99 11.50
N ALA A 451 6.78 13.41 12.40
CA ALA A 451 7.19 13.13 13.78
C ALA A 451 8.43 12.21 13.85
N GLY A 452 8.66 11.40 12.80
CA GLY A 452 9.88 10.60 12.62
C GLY A 452 11.13 11.40 12.24
N GLY A 453 11.00 12.71 11.99
CA GLY A 453 12.10 13.63 11.72
C GLY A 453 12.45 13.86 10.26
N THR A 454 11.67 13.32 9.32
CA THR A 454 11.84 13.56 7.87
C THR A 454 11.31 14.93 7.51
N LEU A 455 12.10 15.77 6.83
CA LEU A 455 11.68 17.08 6.34
C LEU A 455 10.73 16.91 5.14
N VAL A 456 9.60 17.61 5.16
CA VAL A 456 8.49 17.46 4.20
C VAL A 456 8.27 18.73 3.39
N ALA A 457 8.29 19.88 4.06
CA ALA A 457 8.18 21.18 3.40
C ALA A 457 9.06 22.20 4.12
N GLU A 458 9.63 23.12 3.34
CA GLU A 458 10.42 24.23 3.85
C GLU A 458 10.23 25.48 3.00
N VAL A 459 10.60 26.60 3.59
CA VAL A 459 10.64 27.92 2.97
C VAL A 459 11.55 28.81 3.80
N ASP A 460 12.26 29.68 3.10
CA ASP A 460 13.23 30.63 3.64
C ASP A 460 12.95 31.99 2.95
N TRP A 461 12.88 33.07 3.73
CA TRP A 461 12.58 34.41 3.22
C TRP A 461 13.48 35.49 3.84
N ASP A 462 13.81 36.49 3.03
CA ASP A 462 14.63 37.63 3.41
C ASP A 462 13.77 38.81 3.93
N GLU A 463 14.43 39.74 4.64
CA GLU A 463 13.80 41.01 5.06
C GLU A 463 13.19 41.75 3.86
N GLY A 464 11.88 41.99 3.94
CA GLY A 464 11.09 42.66 2.91
C GLY A 464 10.25 41.72 2.03
N GLU A 465 10.42 40.40 2.15
CA GLU A 465 9.69 39.43 1.31
C GLU A 465 8.30 39.06 1.85
N ALA A 466 8.11 39.15 3.17
CA ALA A 466 6.85 38.87 3.89
C ALA A 466 6.50 40.00 4.89
N ASP A 467 6.64 41.26 4.46
CA ASP A 467 6.44 42.46 5.28
C ASP A 467 4.95 42.80 5.55
N GLU A 468 4.69 43.77 6.43
CA GLU A 468 3.34 44.23 6.80
C GLU A 468 2.49 44.56 5.55
N GLY A 469 1.34 43.89 5.45
CA GLY A 469 0.41 44.06 4.32
C GLY A 469 0.77 43.29 3.05
N THR A 470 1.84 42.49 3.09
CA THR A 470 2.28 41.59 2.02
C THR A 470 2.40 40.16 2.54
N SER A 471 2.56 39.21 1.63
CA SER A 471 2.88 37.81 1.94
C SER A 471 3.92 37.28 0.96
N TYR A 472 4.64 36.25 1.37
CA TYR A 472 5.53 35.48 0.51
C TYR A 472 4.80 34.23 0.06
N ALA A 473 4.49 34.15 -1.23
CA ALA A 473 3.53 33.18 -1.76
C ALA A 473 4.04 32.50 -3.02
N ARG A 474 3.68 31.23 -3.23
CA ARG A 474 3.99 30.52 -4.48
C ARG A 474 3.20 31.10 -5.64
N VAL A 475 3.89 31.52 -6.70
CA VAL A 475 3.28 32.07 -7.93
C VAL A 475 3.93 31.45 -9.17
N PRO A 476 3.22 30.64 -9.99
CA PRO A 476 1.81 30.24 -9.86
C PRO A 476 1.51 29.50 -8.55
N ASP A 477 0.25 29.59 -8.11
CA ASP A 477 -0.24 28.92 -6.91
C ASP A 477 0.19 27.44 -6.82
N VAL A 478 0.55 27.00 -5.61
CA VAL A 478 1.05 25.65 -5.23
C VAL A 478 2.38 25.23 -5.87
N THR A 479 2.62 25.56 -7.13
CA THR A 479 3.66 24.95 -7.96
C THR A 479 4.82 25.89 -8.30
N GLY A 480 4.59 27.19 -8.18
CA GLY A 480 5.57 28.22 -8.49
C GLY A 480 6.59 28.45 -7.38
N ASP A 481 7.60 29.23 -7.74
CA ASP A 481 8.55 29.78 -6.77
C ASP A 481 7.85 30.80 -5.87
N PHE A 482 8.39 30.98 -4.67
CA PHE A 482 7.89 32.02 -3.77
C PHE A 482 8.22 33.42 -4.30
N GLN A 483 7.25 34.32 -4.16
CA GLN A 483 7.34 35.73 -4.55
C GLN A 483 6.58 36.59 -3.54
N THR A 484 7.04 37.81 -3.31
CA THR A 484 6.27 38.79 -2.53
C THR A 484 5.01 39.21 -3.28
N VAL A 485 3.86 39.01 -2.66
CA VAL A 485 2.55 39.44 -3.18
C VAL A 485 1.95 40.51 -2.28
N GLY A 486 1.43 41.57 -2.92
CA GLY A 486 0.85 42.72 -2.20
C GLY A 486 -0.61 42.53 -1.76
N ASN A 487 -1.22 41.37 -2.04
CA ASN A 487 -2.57 41.03 -1.62
C ASN A 487 -2.59 39.56 -1.15
N PRO A 488 -2.40 39.30 0.15
CA PRO A 488 -2.42 37.93 0.66
C PRO A 488 -3.75 37.22 0.42
N THR A 489 -3.72 35.90 0.23
CA THR A 489 -4.86 35.08 -0.20
C THR A 489 -5.18 33.90 0.73
N PRO A 490 -5.33 34.10 2.06
CA PRO A 490 -5.59 32.99 2.97
C PRO A 490 -6.89 32.24 2.62
N GLY A 491 -6.78 30.92 2.52
CA GLY A 491 -7.83 29.98 2.14
C GLY A 491 -8.13 29.93 0.65
N ALA A 492 -7.30 30.53 -0.22
CA ALA A 492 -7.56 30.63 -1.65
C ALA A 492 -6.28 30.63 -2.50
N ALA A 493 -6.43 30.27 -3.78
CA ALA A 493 -5.32 30.24 -4.72
C ALA A 493 -4.59 31.59 -4.84
N ASN A 494 -3.27 31.54 -4.73
CA ASN A 494 -2.37 32.69 -4.89
C ASN A 494 -2.50 33.33 -6.28
N ARG A 495 -2.31 34.65 -6.32
CA ARG A 495 -2.35 35.41 -7.58
C ARG A 495 -1.09 36.26 -7.71
N PRO A 496 -0.54 36.41 -8.93
CA PRO A 496 0.54 37.36 -9.15
C PRO A 496 0.11 38.77 -8.74
N GLY A 497 0.98 39.49 -8.04
CA GLY A 497 0.78 40.90 -7.70
C GLY A 497 0.63 41.74 -8.97
N ASN A 498 -0.34 42.66 -8.98
CA ASN A 498 -0.45 43.70 -10.02
C ASN A 498 0.54 44.84 -9.76
#